data_AF-C0HID2-F1
#
_entry.id   AF-C0HID2-F1
#
_cell.length_a   1.000
_cell.length_b   1.000
_cell.length_c   1.000
_cell.angle_alpha   90.00
_cell.angle_beta   90.00
_cell.angle_gamma   90.00
#
_symmetry.space_group_name_H-M   'P 1'
#
loop_
_entity.id
_entity.type
_entity.pdbx_description
1 polymer ?
#
loop_
_entity_poly.entity_id
_entity_poly.type
_entity_poly.pdbx_seq_one_letter_code
_entity_poly.pdbx_strand_id
1 'polypeptide(L)'
;MPSLSVGPSVWIIGGQRCLIVCSVLQVYVKSTLFPHSPSACLKWKSRSGAILTELKSFDADFMCIQELDEYDTFYKKNMENSGYSSIYIQRSGDKRDGCGIFYKPKSAELVQKEVILYNDLVEKYVPSDNVNSALENNSSAEEDKNAKPDNSKRGDPNDPRVRLKRDCVGLLAAFKLSDPCDQILIVANTHIYWDPQWIDVKLAQAKYLLSRVSQFEQLISNKYNCKPSVIIAGDFNSTPGDKVYNYLLSANLGSTDEAPIKLRSLYAANGGEPEYTNYTPGFTGTLDYIFLSDGSSIKPTSLLRLPRGDSEDVKGGLPNFRHPSDHLPIGADFLVVNI
;
A
#
# COMPACT_ATOMS: atom_id res chain seq x y z
N MET A 1 10.67 -34.30 9.05
CA MET A 1 10.37 -32.97 8.49
C MET A 1 9.52 -32.24 9.51
N PRO A 2 10.01 -31.17 10.15
CA PRO A 2 9.14 -30.34 10.98
C PRO A 2 8.43 -29.35 10.07
N SER A 3 7.11 -29.50 9.99
CA SER A 3 6.18 -28.46 9.56
C SER A 3 6.36 -27.24 10.46
N LEU A 4 6.62 -26.06 9.89
CA LEU A 4 6.44 -24.79 10.59
C LEU A 4 4.93 -24.63 10.84
N SER A 5 4.50 -25.07 12.02
CA SER A 5 3.21 -24.67 12.56
C SER A 5 3.33 -23.18 12.90
N VAL A 6 2.68 -22.34 12.11
CA VAL A 6 2.20 -21.05 12.62
C VAL A 6 1.34 -21.42 13.83
N GLY A 7 1.81 -21.08 15.02
CA GLY A 7 1.15 -21.49 16.27
C GLY A 7 -0.32 -21.06 16.26
N PRO A 8 -1.23 -21.85 16.84
CA PRO A 8 -2.64 -21.51 16.87
C PRO A 8 -2.81 -20.17 17.56
N SER A 9 -3.64 -19.34 16.93
CA SER A 9 -4.18 -18.09 17.43
C SER A 9 -4.38 -18.18 18.95
N VAL A 10 -3.69 -17.33 19.73
CA VAL A 10 -3.99 -17.18 21.15
C VAL A 10 -5.42 -16.65 21.22
N TRP A 11 -6.38 -17.48 21.62
CA TRP A 11 -7.77 -17.08 21.76
C TRP A 11 -7.91 -16.16 22.99
N ILE A 12 -8.12 -14.86 22.77
CA ILE A 12 -8.69 -13.99 23.80
C ILE A 12 -10.19 -13.96 23.55
N ILE A 13 -10.93 -14.55 24.48
CA ILE A 13 -12.39 -14.60 24.48
C ILE A 13 -12.88 -13.19 24.84
N GLY A 14 -13.65 -12.54 23.94
CA GLY A 14 -14.52 -11.42 24.33
C GLY A 14 -14.22 -10.02 23.76
N GLY A 15 -13.40 -9.85 22.71
CA GLY A 15 -13.23 -8.56 22.02
C GLY A 15 -13.12 -8.73 20.51
N GLN A 16 -13.75 -7.84 19.73
CA GLN A 16 -13.69 -7.89 18.28
C GLN A 16 -12.24 -7.72 17.82
N ARG A 17 -11.68 -8.79 17.25
CA ARG A 17 -10.38 -8.74 16.58
C ARG A 17 -10.58 -8.24 15.17
N CYS A 18 -9.75 -7.29 14.78
CA CYS A 18 -9.57 -6.90 13.40
C CYS A 18 -8.10 -7.18 13.07
N LEU A 19 -7.81 -8.20 12.26
CA LEU A 19 -6.45 -8.43 11.76
C LEU A 19 -6.27 -7.67 10.45
N ILE A 20 -5.24 -6.84 10.37
CA ILE A 20 -4.89 -6.08 9.18
C ILE A 20 -3.51 -6.48 8.74
N VAL A 21 -3.40 -6.92 7.49
CA VAL A 21 -2.14 -7.29 6.86
C VAL A 21 -1.87 -6.36 5.68
N CYS A 22 -0.66 -5.81 5.62
CA CYS A 22 -0.14 -5.12 4.46
C CYS A 22 0.85 -6.04 3.74
N SER A 23 0.72 -6.20 2.42
CA SER A 23 1.59 -7.07 1.62
C SER A 23 1.84 -6.50 0.23
N VAL A 24 3.09 -6.46 -0.20
CA VAL A 24 3.47 -6.14 -1.58
C VAL A 24 3.61 -7.45 -2.34
N LEU A 25 2.87 -7.60 -3.45
CA LEU A 25 2.92 -8.79 -4.29
C LEU A 25 3.66 -8.45 -5.57
N GLN A 26 4.98 -8.60 -5.62
CA GLN A 26 5.64 -8.40 -6.90
C GLN A 26 5.32 -9.58 -7.82
N VAL A 27 4.32 -9.39 -8.69
CA VAL A 27 3.89 -10.48 -9.54
C VAL A 27 4.71 -10.60 -10.84
N TYR A 28 5.19 -9.47 -11.38
CA TYR A 28 6.09 -9.47 -12.52
C TYR A 28 7.56 -9.37 -12.11
N VAL A 29 8.10 -10.47 -11.60
CA VAL A 29 9.51 -10.57 -11.23
C VAL A 29 10.35 -10.92 -12.46
N LYS A 30 11.25 -10.01 -12.88
CA LYS A 30 12.25 -10.28 -13.92
C LYS A 30 13.48 -10.91 -13.26
N SER A 31 14.00 -12.00 -13.83
CA SER A 31 15.22 -12.65 -13.31
C SER A 31 16.44 -11.73 -13.27
N THR A 32 16.47 -10.69 -14.11
CA THR A 32 17.52 -9.66 -14.11
C THR A 32 17.49 -8.78 -12.86
N LEU A 33 16.32 -8.60 -12.24
CA LEU A 33 16.16 -7.82 -11.01
C LEU A 33 16.45 -8.65 -9.76
N PHE A 34 16.30 -9.98 -9.85
CA PHE A 34 16.49 -10.92 -8.72
C PHE A 34 17.41 -12.08 -9.10
N PRO A 35 18.69 -11.80 -9.43
CA PRO A 35 19.64 -12.84 -9.84
C PRO A 35 20.00 -13.81 -8.70
N HIS A 36 19.82 -13.40 -7.44
CA HIS A 36 20.02 -14.24 -6.26
C HIS A 36 18.90 -15.25 -6.02
N SER A 37 17.69 -14.96 -6.52
CA SER A 37 16.51 -15.77 -6.25
C SER A 37 16.51 -17.05 -7.09
N PRO A 38 16.10 -18.19 -6.51
CA PRO A 38 15.91 -19.42 -7.27
C PRO A 38 14.90 -19.20 -8.41
N SER A 39 15.25 -19.62 -9.64
CA SER A 39 14.40 -19.38 -10.82
C SER A 39 12.98 -19.94 -10.70
N ALA A 40 12.78 -21.00 -9.92
CA ALA A 40 11.47 -21.58 -9.64
C ALA A 40 10.56 -20.62 -8.84
N CYS A 41 11.13 -19.83 -7.93
CA CYS A 41 10.42 -18.83 -7.13
C CYS A 41 9.98 -17.63 -7.97
N LEU A 42 10.68 -17.35 -9.07
CA LEU A 42 10.35 -16.21 -9.93
C LEU A 42 9.24 -16.50 -10.94
N LYS A 43 8.92 -17.78 -11.19
CA LYS A 43 7.87 -18.17 -12.14
C LYS A 43 6.49 -17.91 -11.55
N TRP A 44 5.66 -17.14 -12.26
CA TRP A 44 4.30 -16.79 -11.83
C TRP A 44 3.49 -18.00 -11.38
N LYS A 45 3.47 -19.09 -12.15
CA LYS A 45 2.71 -20.30 -11.82
C LYS A 45 3.01 -20.89 -10.44
N SER A 46 4.28 -20.88 -10.02
CA SER A 46 4.69 -21.37 -8.71
C SER A 46 4.45 -20.33 -7.62
N ARG A 47 4.82 -19.08 -7.92
CA ARG A 47 4.77 -17.96 -6.99
C ARG A 47 3.34 -17.55 -6.62
N SER A 48 2.42 -17.54 -7.57
CA SER A 48 1.01 -17.21 -7.34
C SER A 48 0.35 -18.15 -6.33
N GLY A 49 0.66 -19.45 -6.39
CA GLY A 49 0.18 -20.44 -5.44
C GLY A 49 0.76 -20.22 -4.03
N ALA A 50 2.04 -19.88 -3.93
CA ALA A 50 2.69 -19.55 -2.67
C ALA A 50 2.11 -18.27 -2.05
N ILE A 51 1.98 -17.20 -2.84
CA ILE A 51 1.33 -15.95 -2.43
C ILE A 51 -0.08 -16.22 -1.93
N LEU A 52 -0.90 -16.92 -2.71
CA LEU A 52 -2.28 -17.18 -2.34
C LEU A 52 -2.39 -18.00 -1.05
N THR A 53 -1.47 -18.94 -0.84
CA THR A 53 -1.38 -19.73 0.40
C THR A 53 -1.00 -18.85 1.58
N GLU A 54 -0.01 -17.98 1.43
CA GLU A 54 0.42 -17.02 2.45
C GLU A 54 -0.72 -16.06 2.83
N LEU A 55 -1.36 -15.42 1.85
CA LEU A 55 -2.50 -14.52 2.08
C LEU A 55 -3.62 -15.22 2.85
N LYS A 56 -4.01 -16.44 2.43
CA LYS A 56 -5.05 -17.22 3.11
C LYS A 56 -4.66 -17.65 4.53
N SER A 57 -3.37 -17.90 4.77
CA SER A 57 -2.88 -18.36 6.07
C SER A 57 -3.05 -17.32 7.17
N PHE A 58 -3.08 -16.02 6.82
CA PHE A 58 -3.33 -14.97 7.81
C PHE A 58 -4.75 -14.98 8.35
N ASP A 59 -5.73 -15.42 7.56
CA ASP A 59 -7.15 -15.32 7.91
C ASP A 59 -7.54 -13.90 8.38
N ALA A 60 -6.93 -12.85 7.78
CA ALA A 60 -7.12 -11.46 8.20
C ALA A 60 -8.53 -10.94 7.92
N ASP A 61 -9.00 -9.96 8.69
CA ASP A 61 -10.27 -9.29 8.42
C ASP A 61 -10.15 -8.27 7.29
N PHE A 62 -8.98 -7.63 7.20
CA PHE A 62 -8.62 -6.72 6.11
C PHE A 62 -7.21 -7.05 5.61
N MET A 63 -7.01 -6.97 4.29
CA MET A 63 -5.69 -7.05 3.67
C MET A 63 -5.51 -5.90 2.69
N CYS A 64 -4.51 -5.06 2.94
CA CYS A 64 -4.07 -4.01 2.04
C CYS A 64 -2.92 -4.56 1.19
N ILE A 65 -3.15 -4.66 -0.12
CA ILE A 65 -2.20 -5.29 -1.03
C ILE A 65 -1.70 -4.29 -2.06
N GLN A 66 -0.38 -4.20 -2.26
CA GLN A 66 0.27 -3.40 -3.30
C GLN A 66 0.86 -4.33 -4.37
N GLU A 67 1.17 -3.76 -5.54
CA GLU A 67 1.66 -4.49 -6.72
C GLU A 67 0.73 -5.64 -7.18
N LEU A 68 -0.54 -5.56 -6.82
CA LEU A 68 -1.54 -6.57 -7.14
C LEU A 68 -1.86 -6.53 -8.64
N ASP A 69 -1.32 -7.45 -9.41
CA ASP A 69 -1.75 -7.69 -10.78
C ASP A 69 -2.68 -8.91 -10.85
N GLU A 70 -3.04 -9.36 -12.06
CA GLU A 70 -3.86 -10.58 -12.28
C GLU A 70 -5.08 -10.63 -11.34
N TYR A 71 -5.62 -9.45 -11.01
CA TYR A 71 -6.66 -9.29 -10.00
C TYR A 71 -7.92 -10.02 -10.45
N ASP A 72 -8.40 -9.72 -11.66
CA ASP A 72 -9.62 -10.31 -12.22
C ASP A 72 -9.42 -11.79 -12.60
N THR A 73 -8.22 -12.17 -13.01
CA THR A 73 -7.92 -13.51 -13.54
C THR A 73 -7.55 -14.52 -12.45
N PHE A 74 -6.93 -14.07 -11.36
CA PHE A 74 -6.41 -14.92 -10.30
C PHE A 74 -6.95 -14.54 -8.92
N TYR A 75 -6.67 -13.34 -8.40
CA TYR A 75 -6.88 -13.07 -6.98
C TYR A 75 -8.34 -12.95 -6.57
N LYS A 76 -9.15 -12.22 -7.34
CA LYS A 76 -10.54 -11.90 -7.00
C LYS A 76 -11.34 -13.16 -6.66
N LYS A 77 -11.48 -14.08 -7.63
CA LYS A 77 -12.25 -15.31 -7.44
C LYS A 77 -11.63 -16.24 -6.38
N ASN A 78 -10.30 -16.31 -6.30
CA ASN A 78 -9.64 -17.18 -5.32
C ASN A 78 -9.79 -16.71 -3.88
N MET A 79 -9.86 -15.39 -3.65
CA MET A 79 -10.11 -14.78 -2.34
C MET A 79 -11.60 -14.76 -2.01
N GLU A 80 -12.48 -14.55 -3.00
CA GLU A 80 -13.94 -14.71 -2.85
C GLU A 80 -14.31 -16.12 -2.35
N ASN A 81 -13.70 -17.16 -2.93
CA ASN A 81 -13.85 -18.55 -2.48
C ASN A 81 -13.36 -18.78 -1.04
N SER A 82 -12.56 -17.86 -0.50
CA SER A 82 -12.08 -17.85 0.89
C SER A 82 -12.85 -16.88 1.79
N GLY A 83 -13.99 -16.36 1.33
CA GLY A 83 -14.90 -15.53 2.14
C GLY A 83 -14.57 -14.05 2.16
N TYR A 84 -13.73 -13.57 1.23
CA TYR A 84 -13.40 -12.15 1.10
C TYR A 84 -14.25 -11.47 0.02
N SER A 85 -14.53 -10.20 0.23
CA SER A 85 -14.87 -9.24 -0.83
C SER A 85 -13.67 -8.33 -1.04
N SER A 86 -13.62 -7.60 -2.15
CA SER A 86 -12.47 -6.75 -2.46
C SER A 86 -12.82 -5.52 -3.27
N ILE A 87 -12.00 -4.49 -3.09
CA ILE A 87 -11.89 -3.34 -3.98
C ILE A 87 -10.47 -3.28 -4.56
N TYR A 88 -10.36 -2.80 -5.78
CA TYR A 88 -9.11 -2.78 -6.54
C TYR A 88 -9.06 -1.55 -7.44
N ILE A 89 -7.85 -1.00 -7.59
CA ILE A 89 -7.52 -0.01 -8.60
C ILE A 89 -6.22 -0.42 -9.28
N GLN A 90 -6.26 -0.56 -10.61
CA GLN A 90 -5.07 -0.72 -11.43
C GLN A 90 -4.40 0.64 -11.63
N ARG A 91 -3.07 0.65 -11.65
CA ARG A 91 -2.29 1.83 -12.04
C ARG A 91 -2.58 2.20 -13.49
N SER A 92 -2.52 3.50 -13.79
CA SER A 92 -2.67 4.00 -15.16
C SER A 92 -1.45 3.67 -16.04
N GLY A 93 -1.60 3.88 -17.36
CA GLY A 93 -0.56 3.61 -18.35
C GLY A 93 -0.41 2.12 -18.66
N ASP A 94 0.80 1.69 -19.01
CA ASP A 94 1.10 0.28 -19.37
C ASP A 94 1.32 -0.63 -18.15
N LYS A 95 1.00 -0.13 -16.95
CA LYS A 95 1.12 -0.87 -15.69
C LYS A 95 -0.05 -1.82 -15.53
N ARG A 96 0.25 -3.07 -15.17
CA ARG A 96 -0.75 -4.14 -14.97
C ARG A 96 -1.05 -4.40 -13.50
N ASP A 97 -0.23 -3.85 -12.63
CA ASP A 97 -0.34 -3.90 -11.18
C ASP A 97 -1.18 -2.76 -10.61
N GLY A 98 -1.60 -2.92 -9.37
CA GLY A 98 -2.47 -1.97 -8.68
C GLY A 98 -2.43 -2.12 -7.16
N CYS A 99 -3.38 -1.46 -6.50
CA CYS A 99 -3.62 -1.60 -5.07
C CYS A 99 -4.99 -2.25 -4.86
N GLY A 100 -5.08 -3.14 -3.87
CA GLY A 100 -6.33 -3.78 -3.46
C GLY A 100 -6.57 -3.71 -1.97
N ILE A 101 -7.84 -3.68 -1.56
CA ILE A 101 -8.25 -3.92 -0.17
C ILE A 101 -9.21 -5.10 -0.19
N PHE A 102 -8.78 -6.22 0.38
CA PHE A 102 -9.63 -7.39 0.64
C PHE A 102 -10.19 -7.28 2.05
N TYR A 103 -11.46 -7.63 2.23
CA TYR A 103 -12.11 -7.59 3.54
C TYR A 103 -13.12 -8.71 3.68
N LYS A 104 -13.35 -9.17 4.90
CA LYS A 104 -14.38 -10.18 5.20
C LYS A 104 -15.75 -9.50 5.39
N PRO A 105 -16.76 -9.78 4.55
CA PRO A 105 -18.09 -9.18 4.70
C PRO A 105 -18.79 -9.51 6.02
N LYS A 106 -18.40 -10.61 6.67
CA LYS A 106 -18.88 -10.99 8.02
C LYS A 106 -18.31 -10.12 9.15
N SER A 107 -17.20 -9.42 8.89
CA SER A 107 -16.49 -8.60 9.88
C SER A 107 -16.77 -7.12 9.66
N ALA A 108 -17.02 -6.70 8.41
CA ALA A 108 -17.28 -5.32 8.07
C ALA A 108 -18.05 -5.14 6.75
N GLU A 109 -18.91 -4.13 6.70
CA GLU A 109 -19.64 -3.68 5.52
C GLU A 109 -18.93 -2.48 4.87
N LEU A 110 -18.64 -2.55 3.57
CA LEU A 110 -18.11 -1.40 2.82
C LEU A 110 -19.22 -0.37 2.59
N VAL A 111 -19.08 0.84 3.14
CA VAL A 111 -20.12 1.88 3.07
C VAL A 111 -19.78 3.09 2.19
N GLN A 112 -18.48 3.31 1.91
CA GLN A 112 -18.02 4.34 0.99
C GLN A 112 -16.61 3.98 0.50
N LYS A 113 -16.28 4.36 -0.73
CA LYS A 113 -14.91 4.27 -1.25
C LYS A 113 -14.54 5.47 -2.10
N GLU A 114 -13.25 5.70 -2.25
CA GLU A 114 -12.64 6.69 -3.12
C GLU A 114 -11.32 6.15 -3.67
N VAL A 115 -10.98 6.53 -4.90
CA VAL A 115 -9.68 6.25 -5.53
C VAL A 115 -8.84 7.51 -5.49
N ILE A 116 -7.56 7.37 -5.19
CA ILE A 116 -6.56 8.42 -5.31
C ILE A 116 -5.74 8.16 -6.57
N LEU A 117 -5.78 9.08 -7.52
CA LEU A 117 -4.89 9.09 -8.68
C LEU A 117 -3.83 10.17 -8.44
N TYR A 118 -2.59 9.78 -8.18
CA TYR A 118 -1.55 10.76 -7.87
C TYR A 118 -1.18 11.66 -9.06
N ASN A 119 -1.53 11.25 -10.29
CA ASN A 119 -1.39 12.09 -11.47
C ASN A 119 -2.27 13.35 -11.43
N ASP A 120 -3.32 13.39 -10.59
CA ASP A 120 -4.14 14.60 -10.37
C ASP A 120 -3.30 15.76 -9.78
N LEU A 121 -2.13 15.45 -9.19
CA LEU A 121 -1.17 16.46 -8.77
C LEU A 121 -0.65 17.29 -9.95
N VAL A 122 -0.56 16.72 -11.15
CA VAL A 122 -0.11 17.45 -12.34
C VAL A 122 -1.03 18.64 -12.60
N GLU A 123 -2.35 18.44 -12.55
CA GLU A 123 -3.34 19.48 -12.77
C GLU A 123 -3.35 20.52 -11.63
N LYS A 124 -3.13 20.06 -10.40
CA LYS A 124 -3.13 20.93 -9.21
C LYS A 124 -1.91 21.86 -9.13
N TYR A 125 -0.73 21.37 -9.54
CA TYR A 125 0.52 22.13 -9.51
C TYR A 125 0.79 22.92 -10.80
N VAL A 126 0.09 22.60 -11.88
CA VAL A 126 0.20 23.30 -13.16
C VAL A 126 -1.18 23.81 -13.56
N PRO A 127 -1.59 25.00 -13.06
CA PRO A 127 -2.79 25.66 -13.53
C PRO A 127 -2.76 25.79 -15.06
N SER A 128 -3.93 25.63 -15.67
CA SER A 128 -4.19 25.57 -17.11
C SER A 128 -3.95 26.88 -17.88
N ASP A 129 -2.92 27.65 -17.54
CA ASP A 129 -2.58 28.91 -18.23
C ASP A 129 -1.64 28.73 -19.43
N ASN A 130 -1.34 27.49 -19.84
CA ASN A 130 -0.48 27.20 -21.00
C ASN A 130 -1.01 26.10 -21.92
N VAL A 131 -2.34 25.99 -22.09
CA VAL A 131 -2.94 24.99 -23.00
C VAL A 131 -2.88 25.41 -24.48
N ASN A 132 -2.53 26.66 -24.81
CA ASN A 132 -2.58 27.16 -26.19
C ASN A 132 -1.24 27.33 -26.92
N SER A 133 -0.10 26.89 -26.39
CA SER A 133 1.21 27.08 -27.08
C SER A 133 1.84 25.81 -27.66
N ALA A 134 1.18 24.65 -27.60
CA ALA A 134 1.75 23.39 -28.11
C ALA A 134 0.82 22.62 -29.07
N LEU A 135 -0.26 23.24 -29.56
CA LEU A 135 -1.20 22.65 -30.52
C LEU A 135 -1.16 23.33 -31.90
N GLU A 136 -0.02 23.87 -32.33
CA GLU A 136 0.18 24.19 -33.75
C GLU A 136 1.60 23.80 -34.14
N ASN A 137 1.72 22.62 -34.73
CA ASN A 137 2.63 22.24 -35.82
C ASN A 137 2.90 20.74 -35.73
N ASN A 138 2.12 19.95 -36.47
CA ASN A 138 2.60 18.72 -37.10
C ASN A 138 1.65 18.33 -38.22
N SER A 139 1.88 18.91 -39.39
CA SER A 139 1.48 18.28 -40.64
C SER A 139 2.34 17.04 -40.88
N SER A 140 1.66 15.89 -40.96
CA SER A 140 1.99 14.69 -41.73
C SER A 140 3.44 14.18 -41.72
N ALA A 141 3.69 13.06 -41.03
CA ALA A 141 4.73 12.12 -41.41
C ALA A 141 4.30 10.68 -41.06
N GLU A 142 4.43 9.80 -42.04
CA GLU A 142 4.02 8.39 -42.05
C GLU A 142 4.81 7.54 -41.04
N GLU A 143 4.14 6.56 -40.42
CA GLU A 143 4.71 5.64 -39.44
C GLU A 143 5.59 4.57 -40.08
N ASP A 144 6.90 4.61 -39.80
CA ASP A 144 7.83 3.51 -40.08
C ASP A 144 7.92 2.56 -38.87
N LYS A 145 7.57 1.29 -39.06
CA LYS A 145 7.37 0.28 -38.00
C LYS A 145 8.65 -0.43 -37.52
N ASN A 146 9.82 0.18 -37.69
CA ASN A 146 11.11 -0.47 -37.39
C ASN A 146 12.11 0.39 -36.60
N ALA A 147 11.65 1.26 -35.69
CA ALA A 147 12.54 2.00 -34.78
C ALA A 147 12.63 1.34 -33.38
N LYS A 148 13.87 1.14 -32.90
CA LYS A 148 14.19 0.78 -31.50
C LYS A 148 13.58 1.81 -30.53
N PRO A 149 13.23 1.44 -29.28
CA PRO A 149 12.61 2.38 -28.35
C PRO A 149 13.58 3.52 -28.03
N ASP A 150 13.26 4.69 -28.56
CA ASP A 150 13.97 5.93 -28.32
C ASP A 150 13.61 6.46 -26.91
N ASN A 151 14.64 6.75 -26.11
CA ASN A 151 14.50 7.34 -24.78
C ASN A 151 14.05 8.82 -24.83
N SER A 152 13.91 9.41 -26.02
CA SER A 152 13.43 10.79 -26.25
C SER A 152 11.97 11.06 -25.86
N LYS A 153 11.16 10.03 -25.58
CA LYS A 153 9.73 10.20 -25.20
C LYS A 153 9.51 10.57 -23.72
N ARG A 154 10.55 10.55 -22.89
CA ARG A 154 10.46 11.00 -21.49
C ARG A 154 10.90 12.47 -21.49
N GLY A 155 9.95 13.39 -21.44
CA GLY A 155 10.23 14.84 -21.42
C GLY A 155 11.18 15.26 -20.28
N ASP A 156 11.47 16.56 -20.18
CA ASP A 156 12.40 17.08 -19.17
C ASP A 156 11.97 16.69 -17.74
N PRO A 157 12.79 15.92 -16.98
CA PRO A 157 12.45 15.52 -15.61
C PRO A 157 12.40 16.68 -14.61
N ASN A 158 12.82 17.89 -15.00
CA ASN A 158 12.65 19.11 -14.23
C ASN A 158 11.31 19.82 -14.50
N ASP A 159 10.61 19.48 -15.58
CA ASP A 159 9.25 19.96 -15.82
C ASP A 159 8.30 19.33 -14.79
N PRO A 160 7.60 20.10 -13.94
CA PRO A 160 6.68 19.56 -12.93
C PRO A 160 5.63 18.62 -13.51
N ARG A 161 5.18 18.83 -14.76
CA ARG A 161 4.20 17.95 -15.44
C ARG A 161 4.77 16.57 -15.71
N VAL A 162 6.04 16.52 -16.12
CA VAL A 162 6.74 15.25 -16.36
C VAL A 162 7.17 14.64 -15.03
N ARG A 163 7.57 15.48 -14.07
CA ARG A 163 8.12 15.06 -12.79
C ARG A 163 7.06 14.40 -11.90
N LEU A 164 5.89 15.03 -11.77
CA LEU A 164 4.80 14.54 -10.91
C LEU A 164 3.98 13.41 -11.54
N LYS A 165 4.01 13.25 -12.87
CA LYS A 165 3.26 12.20 -13.57
C LYS A 165 3.85 10.82 -13.31
N ARG A 166 3.55 10.26 -12.16
CA ARG A 166 3.92 8.90 -11.76
C ARG A 166 2.62 8.21 -11.44
N ASP A 167 2.26 7.22 -12.26
CA ASP A 167 1.02 6.41 -12.23
C ASP A 167 0.85 5.57 -10.94
N CYS A 168 1.21 6.13 -9.79
CA CYS A 168 0.91 5.62 -8.47
C CYS A 168 -0.59 5.82 -8.20
N VAL A 169 -1.15 4.98 -7.35
CA VAL A 169 -2.56 4.99 -6.99
C VAL A 169 -2.73 4.72 -5.50
N GLY A 170 -3.87 5.10 -4.96
CA GLY A 170 -4.31 4.73 -3.62
C GLY A 170 -5.82 4.44 -3.58
N LEU A 171 -6.23 3.78 -2.51
CA LEU A 171 -7.62 3.48 -2.19
C LEU A 171 -7.96 4.01 -0.82
N LEU A 172 -9.11 4.66 -0.69
CA LEU A 172 -9.74 4.97 0.59
C LEU A 172 -11.05 4.20 0.67
N ALA A 173 -11.30 3.52 1.78
CA ALA A 173 -12.54 2.81 1.99
C ALA A 173 -13.00 2.97 3.44
N ALA A 174 -14.26 3.38 3.60
CA ALA A 174 -14.93 3.42 4.89
C ALA A 174 -15.76 2.15 5.05
N PHE A 175 -15.61 1.53 6.20
CA PHE A 175 -16.27 0.30 6.57
C PHE A 175 -17.06 0.50 7.86
N LYS A 176 -18.30 0.02 7.89
CA LYS A 176 -19.04 -0.16 9.13
C LYS A 176 -18.64 -1.52 9.71
N LEU A 177 -18.00 -1.53 10.87
CA LEU A 177 -17.63 -2.78 11.55
C LEU A 177 -18.90 -3.47 12.07
N SER A 178 -18.93 -4.80 11.99
CA SER A 178 -20.04 -5.58 12.55
C SER A 178 -20.00 -5.58 14.10
N ASP A 179 -21.14 -5.78 14.77
CA ASP A 179 -21.39 -5.91 16.24
C ASP A 179 -20.15 -6.24 17.12
N PRO A 180 -19.90 -5.54 18.27
CA PRO A 180 -20.85 -4.74 19.07
C PRO A 180 -20.76 -3.22 18.94
N CYS A 181 -19.93 -2.74 18.02
CA CYS A 181 -19.68 -1.33 17.87
C CYS A 181 -20.00 -0.96 16.42
N ASP A 182 -21.10 -0.25 16.18
CA ASP A 182 -21.49 0.35 14.89
C ASP A 182 -20.49 1.47 14.46
N GLN A 183 -19.20 1.24 14.69
CA GLN A 183 -18.10 2.14 14.44
C GLN A 183 -17.69 2.11 12.98
N ILE A 184 -17.31 3.27 12.48
CA ILE A 184 -16.77 3.42 11.14
C ILE A 184 -15.24 3.38 11.19
N LEU A 185 -14.66 2.49 10.40
CA LEU A 185 -13.23 2.38 10.16
C LEU A 185 -12.93 2.82 8.73
N ILE A 186 -12.05 3.81 8.58
CA ILE A 186 -11.46 4.17 7.30
C ILE A 186 -10.14 3.41 7.16
N VAL A 187 -10.01 2.66 6.06
CA VAL A 187 -8.78 2.01 5.65
C VAL A 187 -8.31 2.64 4.35
N ALA A 188 -7.11 3.21 4.38
CA ALA A 188 -6.39 3.69 3.22
C ALA A 188 -5.29 2.69 2.85
N ASN A 189 -5.14 2.42 1.56
CA ASN A 189 -4.05 1.64 0.98
C ASN A 189 -3.36 2.44 -0.13
N THR A 190 -2.04 2.48 -0.16
CA THR A 190 -1.30 3.20 -1.20
C THR A 190 0.01 2.50 -1.58
N HIS A 191 0.54 2.87 -2.74
CA HIS A 191 1.91 2.56 -3.17
C HIS A 191 2.51 3.82 -3.81
N ILE A 192 3.37 4.53 -3.06
CA ILE A 192 3.98 5.78 -3.53
C ILE A 192 5.24 5.53 -4.37
N TYR A 193 5.73 6.55 -5.06
CA TYR A 193 6.81 6.42 -6.04
C TYR A 193 8.11 5.87 -5.45
N TRP A 194 8.77 4.98 -6.20
CA TRP A 194 9.88 4.16 -5.68
C TRP A 194 11.26 4.84 -5.70
N ASP A 195 11.49 5.78 -6.63
CA ASP A 195 12.85 6.27 -6.89
C ASP A 195 13.41 7.09 -5.70
N PRO A 196 14.52 6.65 -5.07
CA PRO A 196 15.09 7.35 -3.92
C PRO A 196 15.57 8.77 -4.22
N GLN A 197 15.90 9.09 -5.48
CA GLN A 197 16.33 10.43 -5.89
C GLN A 197 15.17 11.43 -6.03
N TRP A 198 13.92 10.95 -5.96
CA TRP A 198 12.71 11.71 -6.24
C TRP A 198 11.88 11.94 -4.97
N ILE A 199 12.58 12.31 -3.89
CA ILE A 199 11.98 12.54 -2.57
C ILE A 199 10.89 13.61 -2.58
N ASP A 200 11.01 14.61 -3.46
CA ASP A 200 10.03 15.66 -3.64
C ASP A 200 8.72 15.14 -4.25
N VAL A 201 8.78 14.21 -5.20
CA VAL A 201 7.60 13.55 -5.76
C VAL A 201 6.94 12.66 -4.71
N LYS A 202 7.72 11.87 -3.97
CA LYS A 202 7.19 11.06 -2.86
C LYS A 202 6.52 11.93 -1.81
N LEU A 203 7.14 13.05 -1.43
CA LEU A 203 6.58 13.99 -0.45
C LEU A 203 5.29 14.66 -0.97
N ALA A 204 5.24 15.04 -2.25
CA ALA A 204 4.01 15.57 -2.87
C ALA A 204 2.88 14.53 -2.84
N GLN A 205 3.18 13.26 -3.13
CA GLN A 205 2.22 12.16 -3.02
C GLN A 205 1.78 11.92 -1.57
N ALA A 206 2.67 11.95 -0.59
CA ALA A 206 2.32 11.82 0.82
C ALA A 206 1.44 12.98 1.33
N LYS A 207 1.76 14.23 0.94
CA LYS A 207 0.94 15.42 1.21
C LYS A 207 -0.46 15.28 0.60
N TYR A 208 -0.53 14.81 -0.65
CA TYR A 208 -1.81 14.59 -1.32
C TYR A 208 -2.62 13.48 -0.66
N LEU A 209 -1.98 12.37 -0.28
CA LEU A 209 -2.61 11.27 0.46
C LEU A 209 -3.29 11.78 1.72
N LEU A 210 -2.57 12.47 2.62
CA LEU A 210 -3.16 12.92 3.87
C LEU A 210 -4.22 14.00 3.67
N SER A 211 -4.08 14.85 2.65
CA SER A 211 -5.14 15.79 2.26
C SER A 211 -6.42 15.07 1.84
N ARG A 212 -6.33 14.00 1.03
CA ARG A 212 -7.49 13.19 0.62
C ARG A 212 -8.07 12.40 1.77
N VAL A 213 -7.24 11.78 2.60
CA VAL A 213 -7.68 11.06 3.81
C VAL A 213 -8.44 12.01 4.74
N SER A 214 -7.96 13.24 4.94
CA SER A 214 -8.61 14.22 5.84
C SER A 214 -9.97 14.66 5.30
N GLN A 215 -10.06 14.92 3.99
CA GLN A 215 -11.32 15.25 3.33
C GLN A 215 -12.32 14.08 3.38
N PHE A 216 -11.83 12.86 3.18
CA PHE A 216 -12.63 11.65 3.27
C PHE A 216 -13.11 11.40 4.71
N GLU A 217 -12.23 11.57 5.71
CA GLU A 217 -12.57 11.49 7.13
C GLU A 217 -13.68 12.48 7.49
N GLN A 218 -13.59 13.74 7.04
CA GLN A 218 -14.65 14.74 7.25
C GLN A 218 -15.97 14.35 6.58
N LEU A 219 -15.92 13.87 5.33
CA LEU A 219 -17.10 13.40 4.60
C LEU A 219 -17.81 12.28 5.36
N ILE A 220 -17.06 11.28 5.81
CA ILE A 220 -17.58 10.14 6.57
C ILE A 220 -18.09 10.58 7.94
N SER A 221 -17.35 11.46 8.62
CA SER A 221 -17.76 12.01 9.92
C SER A 221 -19.10 12.70 9.84
N ASN A 222 -19.31 13.53 8.81
CA ASN A 222 -20.56 14.25 8.58
C ASN A 222 -21.70 13.30 8.19
N LYS A 223 -21.42 12.29 7.36
CA LYS A 223 -22.44 11.34 6.87
C LYS A 223 -22.95 10.42 7.97
N TYR A 224 -22.09 9.97 8.87
CA TYR A 224 -22.44 9.00 9.93
C TYR A 224 -22.52 9.61 11.33
N ASN A 225 -22.31 10.93 11.45
CA ASN A 225 -22.29 11.65 12.73
C ASN A 225 -21.41 10.96 13.79
N CYS A 226 -20.22 10.54 13.39
CA CYS A 226 -19.26 9.83 14.23
C CYS A 226 -17.84 10.32 13.94
N LYS A 227 -16.88 10.07 14.83
CA LYS A 227 -15.46 10.21 14.52
C LYS A 227 -14.91 8.85 14.08
N PRO A 228 -14.64 8.62 12.78
CA PRO A 228 -14.13 7.34 12.32
C PRO A 228 -12.68 7.13 12.79
N SER A 229 -12.32 5.86 13.03
CA SER A 229 -10.91 5.49 13.14
C SER A 229 -10.27 5.46 11.75
N VAL A 230 -9.01 5.86 11.62
CA VAL A 230 -8.30 5.86 10.34
C VAL A 230 -7.06 4.98 10.43
N ILE A 231 -6.91 4.11 9.44
CA ILE A 231 -5.72 3.32 9.18
C ILE A 231 -5.18 3.69 7.81
N ILE A 232 -3.89 3.92 7.71
CA ILE A 232 -3.21 4.13 6.44
C ILE A 232 -2.11 3.09 6.32
N ALA A 233 -2.30 2.14 5.41
CA ALA A 233 -1.32 1.12 5.10
C ALA A 233 -0.75 1.34 3.69
N GLY A 234 0.46 0.85 3.44
CA GLY A 234 1.04 0.90 2.11
C GLY A 234 2.53 0.70 2.06
N ASP A 235 3.03 0.59 0.84
CA ASP A 235 4.44 0.76 0.53
C ASP A 235 4.72 2.25 0.28
N PHE A 236 5.47 2.85 1.19
CA PHE A 236 5.83 4.25 1.13
C PHE A 236 7.20 4.46 0.46
N ASN A 237 7.94 3.41 0.09
CA ASN A 237 9.24 3.55 -0.55
C ASN A 237 10.18 4.56 0.15
N SER A 238 10.05 4.63 1.47
CA SER A 238 10.62 5.66 2.35
C SER A 238 11.00 5.05 3.67
N THR A 239 12.21 5.32 4.15
CA THR A 239 12.76 4.71 5.38
C THR A 239 12.39 5.49 6.63
N PRO A 240 12.42 4.87 7.83
CA PRO A 240 12.18 5.59 9.06
C PRO A 240 13.11 6.80 9.20
N GLY A 241 12.55 7.94 9.57
CA GLY A 241 13.27 9.20 9.72
C GLY A 241 13.53 10.00 8.44
N ASP A 242 13.10 9.52 7.27
CA ASP A 242 13.17 10.31 6.04
C ASP A 242 12.11 11.42 5.98
N LYS A 243 12.14 12.27 4.93
CA LYS A 243 11.21 13.42 4.82
C LYS A 243 9.74 13.00 4.71
N VAL A 244 9.45 11.87 4.07
CA VAL A 244 8.08 11.38 3.91
C VAL A 244 7.58 10.84 5.24
N TYR A 245 8.37 9.99 5.90
CA TYR A 245 8.07 9.44 7.21
C TYR A 245 7.86 10.53 8.26
N ASN A 246 8.77 11.51 8.32
CA ASN A 246 8.65 12.63 9.27
C ASN A 246 7.43 13.51 8.96
N TYR A 247 7.09 13.71 7.69
CA TYR A 247 5.86 14.43 7.32
C TYR A 247 4.62 13.67 7.78
N LEU A 248 4.54 12.35 7.53
CA LEU A 248 3.40 11.52 7.93
C LEU A 248 3.19 11.50 9.44
N LEU A 249 4.25 11.62 10.24
CA LEU A 249 4.19 11.70 11.70
C LEU A 249 4.13 13.12 12.27
N SER A 250 4.26 14.15 11.43
CA SER A 250 4.13 15.53 11.88
C SER A 250 2.69 15.83 12.32
N ALA A 251 2.49 16.74 13.28
CA ALA A 251 1.15 17.16 13.65
C ALA A 251 1.16 18.54 14.33
N ASN A 252 0.52 19.54 13.71
CA ASN A 252 -0.09 20.68 14.40
C ASN A 252 -1.04 21.51 13.50
N LEU A 253 -2.02 22.14 14.15
CA LEU A 253 -3.12 22.90 13.55
C LEU A 253 -2.68 24.33 13.19
N GLY A 254 -2.02 24.51 12.04
CA GLY A 254 -1.80 25.89 11.54
C GLY A 254 -0.78 26.10 10.42
N SER A 255 0.03 25.09 10.08
CA SER A 255 1.01 25.19 8.98
C SER A 255 0.63 24.32 7.79
N THR A 256 0.84 24.84 6.57
CA THR A 256 0.71 24.09 5.32
C THR A 256 1.78 23.00 5.13
N ASP A 257 2.84 23.02 5.95
CA ASP A 257 3.94 22.07 5.88
C ASP A 257 3.81 20.88 6.82
N GLU A 258 2.74 20.84 7.63
CA GLU A 258 2.45 19.74 8.54
C GLU A 258 1.27 18.90 8.06
N ALA A 259 1.17 17.67 8.56
CA ALA A 259 0.10 16.76 8.20
C ALA A 259 -1.26 17.20 8.78
N PRO A 260 -2.36 17.12 7.99
CA PRO A 260 -3.70 17.50 8.44
C PRO A 260 -4.33 16.51 9.43
N ILE A 261 -3.72 15.34 9.62
CA ILE A 261 -4.17 14.29 10.54
C ILE A 261 -2.98 13.89 11.38
N LYS A 262 -3.17 13.84 12.70
CA LYS A 262 -2.16 13.31 13.60
C LYS A 262 -2.13 11.79 13.52
N LEU A 263 -1.01 11.24 13.09
CA LEU A 263 -0.79 9.80 12.94
C LEU A 263 0.29 9.30 13.90
N ARG A 264 0.25 8.00 14.15
CA ARG A 264 1.35 7.23 14.77
C ARG A 264 1.64 6.01 13.90
N SER A 265 2.91 5.68 13.73
CA SER A 265 3.27 4.37 13.16
C SER A 265 2.93 3.28 14.18
N LEU A 266 2.28 2.22 13.72
CA LEU A 266 1.90 1.06 14.51
C LEU A 266 3.14 0.41 15.16
N TYR A 267 4.19 0.14 14.37
CA TYR A 267 5.36 -0.57 14.88
C TYR A 267 6.23 0.35 15.74
N ALA A 268 6.48 1.59 15.31
CA ALA A 268 7.23 2.56 16.12
C ALA A 268 6.60 2.78 17.51
N ALA A 269 5.28 2.88 17.59
CA ALA A 269 4.57 3.08 18.85
C ALA A 269 4.54 1.83 19.76
N ASN A 270 4.93 0.66 19.24
CA ASN A 270 4.75 -0.62 19.92
C ASN A 270 6.03 -1.48 19.99
N GLY A 271 7.20 -0.84 19.94
CA GLY A 271 8.49 -1.52 20.12
C GLY A 271 9.60 -1.08 19.17
N GLY A 272 9.29 -0.18 18.24
CA GLY A 272 10.21 0.30 17.22
C GLY A 272 9.85 -0.22 15.84
N GLU A 273 10.27 0.50 14.81
CA GLU A 273 10.11 0.03 13.43
C GLU A 273 10.87 -1.28 13.21
N PRO A 274 10.38 -2.17 12.34
CA PRO A 274 11.15 -3.33 11.91
C PRO A 274 12.52 -2.92 11.35
N GLU A 275 13.49 -3.82 11.42
CA GLU A 275 14.79 -3.61 10.76
C GLU A 275 14.61 -3.48 9.24
N TYR A 276 13.68 -4.25 8.70
CA TYR A 276 13.32 -4.23 7.30
C TYR A 276 11.91 -4.75 7.08
N THR A 277 11.32 -4.31 5.97
CA THR A 277 10.13 -4.90 5.36
C THR A 277 10.41 -5.32 3.92
N ASN A 278 11.36 -4.67 3.23
CA ASN A 278 11.97 -5.14 1.99
C ASN A 278 13.37 -5.72 2.28
N TYR A 279 13.68 -6.90 1.74
CA TYR A 279 14.95 -7.57 1.99
C TYR A 279 15.55 -8.17 0.71
N THR A 280 16.43 -7.41 0.05
CA THR A 280 17.19 -7.86 -1.13
C THR A 280 18.69 -7.57 -0.96
N PRO A 281 19.59 -8.24 -1.70
CA PRO A 281 21.03 -7.92 -1.64
C PRO A 281 21.36 -6.48 -2.06
N GLY A 282 20.53 -5.84 -2.90
CA GLY A 282 20.76 -4.48 -3.37
C GLY A 282 20.20 -3.40 -2.43
N PHE A 283 19.13 -3.70 -1.72
CA PHE A 283 18.51 -2.83 -0.74
C PHE A 283 17.80 -3.64 0.33
N THR A 284 18.00 -3.28 1.60
CA THR A 284 17.30 -3.84 2.75
C THR A 284 16.89 -2.69 3.67
N GLY A 285 15.61 -2.62 4.01
CA GLY A 285 15.09 -1.57 4.88
C GLY A 285 13.58 -1.60 5.02
N THR A 286 13.08 -0.79 5.95
CA THR A 286 11.65 -0.65 6.22
C THR A 286 11.05 0.39 5.27
N LEU A 287 10.13 -0.07 4.42
CA LEU A 287 9.44 0.74 3.42
C LEU A 287 7.92 0.70 3.60
N ASP A 288 7.42 -0.34 4.27
CA ASP A 288 6.00 -0.60 4.47
C ASP A 288 5.57 -0.18 5.87
N TYR A 289 4.43 0.49 5.96
CA TYR A 289 3.93 1.00 7.23
C TYR A 289 2.44 0.79 7.39
N ILE A 290 2.01 0.69 8.65
CA ILE A 290 0.62 0.84 9.06
C ILE A 290 0.57 2.02 10.03
N PHE A 291 -0.06 3.11 9.61
CA PHE A 291 -0.29 4.28 10.45
C PHE A 291 -1.71 4.27 11.02
N LEU A 292 -1.85 4.79 12.24
CA LEU A 292 -3.12 4.89 12.97
C LEU A 292 -3.38 6.36 13.30
N SER A 293 -4.61 6.84 13.11
CA SER A 293 -4.98 8.16 13.61
C SER A 293 -4.99 8.22 15.13
N ASP A 294 -4.66 9.40 15.65
CA ASP A 294 -4.73 9.65 17.09
C ASP A 294 -6.19 9.68 17.59
N GLY A 295 -6.39 9.25 18.83
CA GLY A 295 -7.75 9.08 19.40
C GLY A 295 -8.57 7.96 18.73
N SER A 296 -7.92 7.08 17.96
CA SER A 296 -8.58 5.95 17.32
C SER A 296 -9.15 4.95 18.34
N SER A 297 -10.35 4.45 18.05
CA SER A 297 -11.08 3.39 18.73
C SER A 297 -10.51 1.98 18.49
N ILE A 298 -9.49 1.83 17.66
CA ILE A 298 -8.79 0.55 17.48
C ILE A 298 -7.43 0.57 18.18
N LYS A 299 -7.22 -0.42 19.05
CA LYS A 299 -6.00 -0.56 19.84
C LYS A 299 -5.26 -1.83 19.43
N PRO A 300 -3.97 -1.75 19.04
CA PRO A 300 -3.22 -2.95 18.71
C PRO A 300 -3.04 -3.80 19.97
N THR A 301 -3.25 -5.11 19.82
CA THR A 301 -3.11 -6.12 20.88
C THR A 301 -1.93 -7.05 20.63
N SER A 302 -1.58 -7.27 19.37
CA SER A 302 -0.43 -8.06 18.94
C SER A 302 0.13 -7.48 17.64
N LEU A 303 1.40 -7.77 17.33
CA LEU A 303 2.01 -7.43 16.04
C LEU A 303 2.53 -8.69 15.37
N LEU A 304 2.41 -8.74 14.04
CA LEU A 304 3.05 -9.75 13.21
C LEU A 304 4.57 -9.57 13.32
N ARG A 305 5.25 -10.63 13.74
CA ARG A 305 6.72 -10.63 13.91
C ARG A 305 7.39 -10.95 12.58
N LEU A 306 8.39 -10.16 12.23
CA LEU A 306 9.21 -10.39 11.06
C LEU A 306 10.44 -11.25 11.43
N PRO A 307 10.94 -12.11 10.53
CA PRO A 307 12.20 -12.81 10.72
C PRO A 307 13.33 -11.82 10.97
N ARG A 308 14.32 -12.21 11.78
CA ARG A 308 15.56 -11.44 11.98
C ARG A 308 16.51 -11.62 10.81
N GLY A 309 17.42 -10.66 10.60
CA GLY A 309 18.34 -10.67 9.45
C GLY A 309 19.30 -11.86 9.39
N ASP A 310 19.51 -12.54 10.52
CA ASP A 310 20.31 -13.76 10.66
C ASP A 310 19.49 -15.06 10.50
N SER A 311 18.17 -14.96 10.29
CA SER A 311 17.31 -16.12 10.08
C SER A 311 17.60 -16.80 8.74
N GLU A 312 17.52 -18.13 8.73
CA GLU A 312 17.51 -18.91 7.49
C GLU A 312 16.34 -18.51 6.57
N ASP A 313 15.28 -17.90 7.10
CA ASP A 313 14.10 -17.45 6.34
C ASP A 313 14.42 -16.42 5.25
N VAL A 314 15.36 -15.51 5.53
CA VAL A 314 15.73 -14.41 4.61
C VAL A 314 17.11 -14.61 3.98
N LYS A 315 17.80 -15.71 4.33
CA LYS A 315 19.17 -15.99 3.87
C LYS A 315 19.29 -15.93 2.35
N GLY A 316 20.23 -15.10 1.88
CA GLY A 316 20.50 -14.88 0.46
C GLY A 316 19.59 -13.85 -0.22
N GLY A 317 18.60 -13.29 0.48
CA GLY A 317 17.67 -12.30 -0.05
C GLY A 317 16.30 -12.88 -0.42
N LEU A 318 15.35 -11.99 -0.61
CA LEU A 318 13.99 -12.27 -1.06
C LEU A 318 13.78 -11.85 -2.54
N PRO A 319 12.82 -12.43 -3.27
CA PRO A 319 12.01 -13.60 -2.91
C PRO A 319 12.85 -14.89 -2.90
N ASN A 320 12.39 -15.90 -2.17
CA ASN A 320 13.05 -17.20 -2.09
C ASN A 320 12.02 -18.35 -1.97
N PHE A 321 12.45 -19.55 -1.54
CA PHE A 321 11.54 -20.70 -1.43
C PHE A 321 10.53 -20.59 -0.26
N ARG A 322 10.80 -19.70 0.71
CA ARG A 322 9.94 -19.47 1.88
C ARG A 322 9.04 -18.27 1.69
N HIS A 323 9.57 -17.18 1.12
CA HIS A 323 8.82 -15.94 0.91
C HIS A 323 8.69 -15.64 -0.59
N PRO A 324 7.46 -15.50 -1.10
CA PRO A 324 7.23 -15.34 -2.53
C PRO A 324 7.38 -13.90 -3.04
N SER A 325 7.55 -12.94 -2.14
CA SER A 325 7.77 -11.51 -2.42
C SER A 325 9.13 -11.06 -1.89
N ASP A 326 9.67 -9.97 -2.42
CA ASP A 326 10.83 -9.27 -1.88
C ASP A 326 10.49 -8.42 -0.63
N HIS A 327 9.21 -8.21 -0.38
CA HIS A 327 8.68 -7.65 0.86
C HIS A 327 8.13 -8.73 1.78
N LEU A 328 8.21 -8.46 3.08
CA LEU A 328 7.58 -9.23 4.14
C LEU A 328 6.25 -8.58 4.54
N PRO A 329 5.20 -9.39 4.78
CA PRO A 329 3.94 -8.87 5.28
C PRO A 329 4.11 -8.28 6.67
N ILE A 330 3.45 -7.15 6.91
CA ILE A 330 3.34 -6.52 8.23
C ILE A 330 1.87 -6.50 8.66
N GLY A 331 1.60 -6.52 9.97
CA GLY A 331 0.23 -6.56 10.45
C GLY A 331 0.08 -6.60 11.95
N ALA A 332 -1.16 -6.51 12.42
CA ALA A 332 -1.50 -6.56 13.83
C ALA A 332 -2.93 -7.01 14.06
N ASP A 333 -3.16 -7.64 15.22
CA ASP A 333 -4.50 -7.81 15.77
C ASP A 333 -4.92 -6.54 16.50
N PHE A 334 -6.09 -6.01 16.19
CA PHE A 334 -6.67 -4.85 16.85
C PHE A 334 -7.87 -5.23 17.70
N LEU A 335 -7.99 -4.62 18.89
CA LEU A 335 -9.20 -4.58 19.67
C LEU A 335 -9.96 -3.28 19.34
N VAL A 336 -11.23 -3.42 18.98
CA VAL A 336 -12.15 -2.28 18.85
C VAL A 336 -12.70 -1.92 20.23
N VAL A 337 -12.49 -0.68 20.68
CA VAL A 337 -12.98 -0.15 21.95
C VAL A 337 -14.08 0.88 21.72
N ASN A 338 -15.14 0.83 22.51
CA ASN A 338 -16.10 1.93 22.57
C ASN A 338 -15.44 3.13 23.25
N ILE A 339 -15.37 4.26 22.55
CA ILE A 339 -14.88 5.54 23.06
C ILE A 339 -16.06 6.46 23.32
#